data_AF-A0A1H5NPV9-F1
#
_entry.id   AF-A0A1H5NPV9-F1
#
_cell.length_a   1.000
_cell.length_b   1.000
_cell.length_c   1.000
_cell.angle_alpha   90.00
_cell.angle_beta   90.00
_cell.angle_gamma   90.00
#
_symmetry.space_group_name_H-M   'P 1'
#
loop_
_entity.id
_entity.type
_entity.pdbx_description
1 polymer ?
#
loop_
_entity_poly.entity_id
_entity_poly.type
_entity_poly.pdbx_seq_one_letter_code
_entity_poly.pdbx_strand_id
1 'polypeptide(L)' 'MIGLPAGTRVWLAAGATDIRKGFDGLSMLVQAALRRDPFSGHA' A
#
# COMPACT_ATOMS: atom_id res chain seq x y z
N MET A 1 -8.71 17.90 9.55
CA MET A 1 -8.22 16.51 9.44
C MET A 1 -9.40 15.66 8.98
N ILE A 2 -9.31 15.03 7.81
CA ILE A 2 -10.37 14.12 7.33
C ILE A 2 -10.22 12.81 8.11
N GLY A 3 -11.28 12.39 8.80
CA GLY A 3 -11.28 11.13 9.56
C GLY A 3 -11.39 9.93 8.63
N LEU A 4 -10.72 8.82 9.00
CA LEU A 4 -10.89 7.54 8.31
C LEU A 4 -12.21 6.89 8.75
N PRO A 5 -12.99 6.28 7.83
CA PRO A 5 -14.18 5.52 8.20
C PRO A 5 -13.88 4.39 9.18
N ALA A 6 -14.87 4.03 10.00
CA ALA A 6 -14.78 2.85 10.86
C ALA A 6 -14.55 1.59 10.01
N GLY A 7 -13.63 0.73 10.45
CA GLY A 7 -13.25 -0.48 9.71
C GLY A 7 -12.14 -0.28 8.66
N THR A 8 -11.59 0.93 8.53
CA THR A 8 -10.40 1.16 7.69
C THR A 8 -9.25 0.27 8.14
N ARG A 9 -8.67 -0.48 7.21
CA ARG A 9 -7.48 -1.30 7.44
C ARG A 9 -6.28 -0.64 6.76
N VAL A 10 -5.18 -0.49 7.49
CA VAL A 10 -3.92 0.04 6.98
C VAL A 10 -2.89 -1.08 6.99
N TRP A 11 -2.22 -1.29 5.85
CA TRP A 11 -1.14 -2.27 5.72
C TRP A 11 0.18 -1.54 5.45
N LEU A 12 1.26 -2.03 6.07
CA LEU A 12 2.60 -1.47 5.94
C LEU A 12 3.55 -2.57 5.44
N ALA A 13 4.19 -2.34 4.30
CA ALA A 13 5.31 -3.14 3.84
C ALA A 13 6.61 -2.44 4.28
N ALA A 14 7.29 -3.00 5.28
CA ALA A 14 8.55 -2.45 5.79
C ALA A 14 9.76 -3.05 5.05
N GLY A 15 10.78 -2.23 4.77
CA GLY A 15 12.00 -2.66 4.11
C GLY A 15 12.84 -1.47 3.62
N ALA A 16 13.94 -1.77 2.93
CA ALA A 16 14.74 -0.74 2.28
C ALA A 16 13.96 -0.12 1.11
N THR A 17 13.74 1.19 1.18
CA THR A 17 12.95 1.95 0.20
C THR A 17 13.87 2.78 -0.69
N ASP A 18 13.90 2.46 -1.98
CA ASP A 18 14.60 3.28 -2.98
C ASP A 18 13.62 4.22 -3.69
N ILE A 19 13.63 5.50 -3.30
CA ILE A 19 12.75 6.52 -3.87
C ILE A 19 13.00 6.80 -5.36
N ARG A 20 14.16 6.41 -5.91
CA ARG A 20 14.47 6.55 -7.35
C ARG A 20 13.55 5.72 -8.24
N LYS A 21 12.84 4.73 -7.67
CA LYS A 21 11.87 3.89 -8.37
C LYS A 21 10.54 4.60 -8.66
N GLY A 22 10.29 5.78 -8.08
CA GLY A 22 9.03 6.49 -8.21
C GLY A 22 7.84 5.73 -7.60
N PHE A 23 6.64 6.29 -7.70
CA PHE A 23 5.44 5.68 -7.11
C PHE A 23 5.08 4.33 -7.74
N ASP A 24 5.18 4.21 -9.06
CA ASP A 24 4.83 2.97 -9.76
C ASP A 24 5.75 1.82 -9.32
N GLY A 25 7.07 2.06 -9.31
CA GLY A 25 8.04 1.06 -8.86
C GLY A 25 7.91 0.71 -7.37
N LEU A 26 7.62 1.70 -6.52
CA LEU A 26 7.34 1.43 -5.10
C LEU A 26 6.04 0.65 -4.90
N SER A 27 4.99 0.94 -5.68
CA SER A 27 3.71 0.24 -5.58
C SER A 27 3.85 -1.26 -5.95
N MET A 28 4.66 -1.58 -6.95
CA MET A 28 4.98 -2.97 -7.30
C MET A 28 5.69 -3.72 -6.17
N LEU A 29 6.63 -3.07 -5.48
CA LEU A 29 7.31 -3.69 -4.32
C LEU A 29 6.35 -3.95 -3.17
N VAL A 30 5.44 -3.00 -2.89
CA VAL A 30 4.42 -3.15 -1.85
C VAL A 30 3.46 -4.28 -2.21
N GLN A 31 3.00 -4.37 -3.45
CA GLN A 31 2.15 -5.46 -3.93
C GLN A 31 2.83 -6.83 -3.79
N ALA A 32 4.10 -6.93 -4.20
CA ALA A 32 4.87 -8.17 -4.08
C ALA A 32 5.07 -8.59 -2.62
N ALA A 33 5.32 -7.64 -1.71
CA ALA A 33 5.51 -7.93 -0.29
C ALA A 33 4.20 -8.35 0.41
N LEU A 34 3.10 -7.64 0.14
CA LEU A 34 1.81 -7.89 0.79
C LEU A 34 1.07 -9.09 0.20
N ARG A 35 1.37 -9.49 -1.05
CA ARG A 35 0.71 -10.60 -1.77
C ARG A 35 -0.83 -10.51 -1.69
N ARG A 36 -1.34 -9.29 -1.78
CA ARG A 36 -2.76 -8.97 -1.64
C ARG A 36 -3.19 -8.15 -2.84
N ASP A 37 -4.45 -8.31 -3.24
CA ASP A 37 -5.04 -7.49 -4.29
C ASP A 37 -5.20 -6.04 -3.80
N PRO A 38 -4.46 -5.07 -4.37
CA PRO A 38 -4.56 -3.66 -3.99
C PRO A 38 -5.91 -3.03 -4.36
N PHE A 39 -6.68 -3.67 -5.25
CA PHE A 39 -8.01 -3.22 -5.69
C PHE A 39 -9.16 -3.93 -4.97
N SER A 40 -8.88 -4.81 -4.00
CA SER A 40 -9.90 -5.52 -3.22
C SER A 40 -10.67 -4.64 -2.22
N GLY A 41 -10.48 -3.32 -2.24
CA GLY A 41 -11.12 -2.37 -1.33
C GLY A 41 -12.45 -1.81 -1.83
N HIS A 42 -13.39 -1.65 -0.89
CA HIS A 42 -14.73 -1.03 -0.96
C HIS A 42 -15.68 -1.47 -2.09
N ALA A 43 -16.64 -2.33 -1.74
CA ALA A 43 -17.99 -2.31 -2.30
C ALA A 43 -18.86 -1.31 -1.52
#